data_AF-A0A519LNW6-F1
#
_entry.id   AF-A0A519LNW6-F1
#
_cell.length_a   1.000
_cell.length_b   1.000
_cell.length_c   1.000
_cell.angle_alpha   90.00
_cell.angle_beta   90.00
_cell.angle_gamma   90.00
#
_symmetry.space_group_name_H-M   'P 1'
#
loop_
_entity.id
_entity.type
_entity.pdbx_description
1 polymer ?
#
loop_
_entity_poly.entity_id
_entity_poly.type
_entity_poly.pdbx_seq_one_letter_code
_entity_poly.pdbx_strand_id
1 'polypeptide(L)'
;RGVHKGQAIVDFMTQPPFAGRVPVFVGDDVTDESGFAAVQALGGWGIKVGEGPTMAQHRCMTPAALRGWLSSARTNWEREQ
;
A
#
# COMPACT_ATOMS: atom_id res chain seq x y z
N ARG A 1 -19.28 -3.78 14.12
CA ARG A 1 -18.02 -4.56 14.32
C ARG A 1 -17.17 -4.36 13.07
N GLY A 2 -15.90 -4.03 13.25
CA GLY A 2 -15.11 -3.15 12.36
C GLY A 2 -14.97 -3.61 10.91
N VAL A 3 -14.98 -2.64 10.00
CA VAL A 3 -14.61 -2.83 8.59
C VAL A 3 -13.10 -3.10 8.57
N HIS A 4 -12.71 -4.37 8.44
CA HIS A 4 -11.31 -4.74 8.36
C HIS A 4 -10.77 -4.32 6.99
N LYS A 5 -9.90 -3.31 6.94
CA LYS A 5 -9.28 -2.79 5.70
C LYS A 5 -8.67 -3.93 4.86
N GLY A 6 -8.11 -4.96 5.50
CA GLY A 6 -7.64 -6.16 4.83
C GLY A 6 -8.69 -6.88 3.97
N GLN A 7 -9.93 -7.03 4.46
CA GLN A 7 -11.00 -7.67 3.68
C GLN A 7 -11.38 -6.81 2.47
N ALA A 8 -11.48 -5.48 2.65
CA ALA A 8 -11.79 -4.58 1.55
C ALA A 8 -10.71 -4.66 0.44
N ILE A 9 -9.43 -4.78 0.81
CA ILE A 9 -8.33 -4.98 -0.14
C ILE A 9 -8.51 -6.29 -0.91
N VAL A 10 -8.76 -7.40 -0.21
CA VAL A 10 -8.99 -8.71 -0.85
C VAL A 10 -10.15 -8.62 -1.84
N ASP A 11 -11.27 -8.00 -1.44
CA ASP A 11 -12.45 -7.84 -2.28
C ASP A 11 -12.15 -6.99 -3.52
N PHE A 12 -11.45 -5.86 -3.37
CA PHE A 12 -11.04 -5.04 -4.51
C PHE A 12 -10.16 -5.83 -5.49
N MET A 13 -9.22 -6.62 -4.99
CA MET A 13 -8.32 -7.40 -5.84
C MET A 13 -9.01 -8.51 -6.65
N THR A 14 -10.29 -8.80 -6.38
CA THR A 14 -11.12 -9.68 -7.22
C THR A 14 -11.87 -8.95 -8.34
N GLN A 15 -11.85 -7.61 -8.34
CA GLN A 15 -12.68 -6.79 -9.24
C GLN A 15 -11.82 -5.98 -10.22
N PRO A 16 -12.26 -5.78 -11.47
CA PRO A 16 -11.66 -4.78 -12.34
C PRO A 16 -11.76 -3.36 -11.73
N PRO A 17 -10.76 -2.49 -11.92
CA PRO A 17 -9.53 -2.69 -12.70
C PRO A 17 -8.38 -3.33 -11.91
N PHE A 18 -8.60 -3.77 -10.66
CA PHE A 18 -7.54 -4.23 -9.75
C PHE A 18 -7.18 -5.71 -9.95
N ALA A 19 -8.12 -6.53 -10.41
CA ALA A 19 -7.88 -7.95 -10.69
C ALA A 19 -6.65 -8.16 -11.58
N GLY A 20 -5.75 -9.05 -11.13
CA GLY A 20 -4.49 -9.37 -11.82
C GLY A 20 -3.34 -8.39 -11.59
N ARG A 21 -3.54 -7.28 -10.84
CA ARG A 21 -2.46 -6.35 -10.47
C ARG A 21 -1.75 -6.80 -9.20
N VAL A 22 -0.56 -6.23 -8.97
CA VAL A 22 0.15 -6.34 -7.68
C VAL A 22 -0.32 -5.20 -6.77
N PRO A 23 -0.86 -5.49 -5.57
CA PRO A 23 -1.38 -4.45 -4.69
C PRO A 23 -0.27 -3.70 -3.96
N VAL A 24 -0.40 -2.37 -3.84
CA VAL A 24 0.42 -1.53 -2.97
C VAL A 24 -0.49 -0.80 -2.01
N PHE A 25 -0.29 -0.94 -0.70
CA PHE A 25 -1.08 -0.29 0.32
C PHE A 25 -0.21 0.56 1.24
N VAL A 26 -0.66 1.79 1.51
CA VAL A 26 0.06 2.78 2.30
C VAL A 26 -0.84 3.25 3.44
N GLY A 27 -0.31 3.28 4.66
CA GLY A 27 -1.06 3.64 5.86
C GLY A 27 -0.18 4.18 6.97
N ASP A 28 -0.75 4.89 7.94
CA ASP A 28 -0.04 5.60 9.00
C ASP A 28 -0.45 5.18 10.42
N ASP A 29 -1.55 4.45 10.59
CA ASP A 29 -2.09 4.09 11.90
C ASP A 29 -2.24 2.57 12.11
N VAL A 30 -2.44 2.15 13.36
CA VAL A 30 -2.54 0.73 13.78
C VAL A 30 -3.65 -0.01 13.02
N THR A 31 -4.70 0.70 12.59
CA THR A 31 -5.79 0.09 11.80
C THR A 31 -5.33 -0.40 10.41
N ASP A 32 -4.23 0.15 9.89
CA ASP A 32 -3.66 -0.19 8.59
C ASP A 32 -2.87 -1.50 8.59
N GLU A 33 -2.50 -2.01 9.77
CA GLU A 33 -1.75 -3.27 9.90
C GLU A 33 -2.48 -4.45 9.26
N SER A 34 -3.81 -4.49 9.38
CA SER A 34 -4.64 -5.49 8.69
C SER A 34 -4.57 -5.37 7.16
N GLY A 35 -4.39 -4.16 6.65
CA GLY A 35 -4.22 -3.90 5.22
C GLY A 35 -2.82 -4.28 4.73
N PHE A 36 -1.78 -3.99 5.51
CA PHE A 36 -0.41 -4.43 5.20
C PHE A 36 -0.31 -5.96 5.11
N ALA A 37 -0.87 -6.66 6.09
CA ALA A 37 -0.91 -8.12 6.07
C ALA A 37 -1.62 -8.67 4.82
N ALA A 38 -2.76 -8.07 4.44
CA ALA A 38 -3.52 -8.50 3.27
C ALA A 38 -2.75 -8.30 1.95
N VAL A 39 -2.17 -7.11 1.70
CA VAL A 39 -1.41 -6.90 0.46
C VAL A 39 -0.17 -7.76 0.38
N GLN A 40 0.51 -7.99 1.51
CA GLN A 40 1.72 -8.82 1.56
C GLN A 40 1.39 -10.30 1.31
N ALA A 41 0.26 -10.79 1.81
CA ALA A 41 -0.22 -12.14 1.51
C ALA A 41 -0.58 -12.35 0.02
N LEU A 42 -0.95 -11.27 -0.67
CA LEU A 42 -1.21 -11.25 -2.12
C LEU A 42 0.05 -11.02 -2.97
N GLY A 43 1.25 -11.05 -2.36
CA GLY A 43 2.53 -10.81 -3.05
C GLY A 43 2.81 -9.34 -3.38
N GLY A 44 2.03 -8.42 -2.80
CA GLY A 44 2.20 -6.98 -2.92
C GLY A 44 2.99 -6.34 -1.77
N TRP A 45 2.91 -5.01 -1.66
CA TRP A 45 3.76 -4.23 -0.77
C TRP A 45 2.96 -3.35 0.19
N GLY A 46 3.26 -3.49 1.49
CA GLY A 46 2.80 -2.58 2.53
C GLY A 46 3.83 -1.49 2.83
N ILE A 47 3.38 -0.24 2.95
CA ILE A 47 4.24 0.92 3.27
C ILE A 47 3.67 1.66 4.49
N LYS A 48 4.43 1.71 5.58
CA LYS A 48 4.11 2.54 6.76
C LYS A 48 4.54 3.98 6.56
N VAL A 49 3.68 4.93 6.91
CA VAL A 49 4.04 6.35 7.03
C VAL A 49 4.30 6.69 8.49
N GLY A 50 5.40 7.40 8.76
CA GLY A 50 5.76 7.85 10.11
C GLY A 50 6.43 6.78 10.96
N GLU A 51 6.48 7.00 12.26
CA GLU A 51 7.13 6.13 13.24
C GLU A 51 6.22 4.99 13.73
N GLY A 52 6.75 4.20 14.66
CA GLY A 52 6.02 3.14 15.35
C GLY A 52 6.24 1.74 14.76
N PRO A 53 6.03 0.67 15.56
CA PRO A 53 6.05 -0.71 15.09
C PRO A 53 5.08 -0.92 13.93
N THR A 54 5.43 -1.80 13.00
CA THR A 54 4.58 -2.13 11.86
C THR A 54 4.97 -3.47 11.26
N MET A 55 4.01 -4.15 10.63
CA MET A 55 4.23 -5.33 9.78
C MET A 55 4.50 -4.96 8.32
N ALA A 56 4.40 -3.67 7.96
CA ALA A 56 4.72 -3.18 6.62
C ALA A 56 6.19 -3.47 6.26
N GLN A 57 6.42 -3.99 5.06
CA GLN A 57 7.75 -4.28 4.51
C GLN A 57 8.57 -3.01 4.25
N HIS A 58 7.90 -1.89 3.98
CA HIS A 58 8.55 -0.62 3.66
C HIS A 58 8.07 0.51 4.57
N ARG A 59 8.85 1.59 4.62
CA ARG A 59 8.52 2.78 5.41
C ARG A 59 8.91 4.05 4.68
N CYS A 60 8.07 5.07 4.78
CA CYS A 60 8.44 6.46 4.53
C CYS A 60 8.17 7.30 5.78
N MET A 61 9.05 8.24 6.10
CA MET A 61 8.91 8.99 7.36
C MET A 61 7.79 10.03 7.32
N THR A 62 7.44 10.55 6.15
CA THR A 62 6.46 11.63 6.04
C THR A 62 5.55 11.46 4.82
N PRO A 63 4.32 12.00 4.87
CA PRO A 63 3.46 12.07 3.68
C PRO A 63 4.11 12.84 2.51
N ALA A 64 4.98 13.82 2.81
CA ALA A 64 5.72 14.55 1.78
C ALA A 64 6.72 13.64 1.04
N ALA A 65 7.46 12.80 1.77
CA ALA A 65 8.35 11.82 1.17
C ALA A 65 7.59 10.82 0.28
N LEU A 66 6.41 10.35 0.73
CA LEU A 66 5.55 9.47 -0.05
C LEU A 66 5.12 10.11 -1.38
N ARG A 67 4.64 11.37 -1.34
CA ARG A 67 4.23 12.10 -2.55
C ARG A 67 5.41 12.33 -3.50
N GLY A 68 6.59 12.62 -2.96
CA GLY A 68 7.82 12.73 -3.73
C GLY A 68 8.13 11.43 -4.47
N TRP A 69 8.10 10.30 -3.76
CA TRP A 69 8.31 8.98 -4.36
C TRP A 69 7.29 8.64 -5.46
N LEU A 70 5.99 8.86 -5.22
CA LEU A 70 4.95 8.65 -6.24
C LEU A 70 5.16 9.52 -7.49
N SER A 71 5.58 10.76 -7.30
CA SER A 71 5.87 11.69 -8.39
C SER A 71 7.06 11.22 -9.22
N SER A 72 8.14 10.79 -8.56
CA SER A 72 9.31 10.22 -9.24
C SER A 72 8.98 8.93 -9.98
N ALA A 73 8.20 8.02 -9.39
CA ALA A 73 7.79 6.78 -10.03
C ALA A 73 6.99 7.05 -11.32
N ARG A 74 6.04 8.00 -11.28
CA ARG A 74 5.30 8.44 -12.46
C ARG A 74 6.23 8.97 -13.56
N THR A 75 7.15 9.87 -13.21
CA THR A 75 8.09 10.44 -14.20
C THR A 75 9.05 9.39 -14.75
N ASN A 76 9.47 8.41 -13.96
CA ASN A 76 10.32 7.30 -14.44
C ASN A 76 9.55 6.45 -15.46
N TRP A 77 8.32 6.06 -15.13
CA TRP A 77 7.46 5.31 -16.04
C TRP A 77 7.28 6.02 -17.38
N GLU A 78 6.99 7.33 -17.37
CA GLU A 78 6.83 8.14 -18.59
C GLU A 78 8.09 8.20 -19.48
N ARG A 79 9.28 8.00 -18.92
CA ARG A 79 10.53 8.00 -19.71
C ARG A 79 10.89 6.62 -20.27
N GLU A 80 10.35 5.56 -19.68
CA GLU A 80 10.62 4.17 -20.07
C GLU A 80 9.60 3.63 -21.09
N GLN A 81 8.55 4.41 -21.39
CA GLN A 81 7.56 4.16 -22.45
C GLN A 81 7.94 4.92 -23.73
#